data_AF-A0A453PC97-F1
#
_entry.id   AF-A0A453PC97-F1
#
_cell.length_a   1.000
_cell.length_b   1.000
_cell.length_c   1.000
_cell.angle_alpha   90.00
_cell.angle_beta   90.00
_cell.angle_gamma   90.00
#
_symmetry.space_group_name_H-M   'P 1'
#
loop_
_entity.id
_entity.type
_entity.pdbx_description
1 polymer ?
#
loop_
_entity_poly.entity_id
_entity_poly.type
_entity_poly.pdbx_seq_one_letter_code
_entity_poly.pdbx_strand_id
1 'polypeptide(L)'
;NVHYRGARVWQAVIEDLLAKGMNKAKNALISGCSAGGLTSILHCDRFHQLLPADANVKCLSDAGFFINVKDITGANHAEAFFNDVVATHGSAKNLPSSCTSKLPAGVCFFPQNEVQQIQTPLFILNAAYDSWQVRHILVPEGSDPEWRGCRDDITQCSTKQLETLQGT
;
A
#
# COMPACT_ATOMS: atom_id res chain seq x y z
N ASN A 1 8.39 15.27 20.85
CA ASN A 1 7.00 15.21 20.36
C ASN A 1 6.97 14.84 18.89
N VAL A 2 6.52 13.62 18.57
CA VAL A 2 6.25 13.16 17.19
C VAL A 2 4.73 13.15 16.98
N HIS A 3 4.25 13.53 15.80
CA HIS A 3 2.82 13.58 15.49
C HIS A 3 2.48 12.86 14.17
N TYR A 4 1.53 11.93 14.20
CA TYR A 4 1.02 11.23 13.03
C TYR A 4 -0.26 11.90 12.53
N ARG A 5 -0.15 12.72 11.46
CA ARG A 5 -1.25 13.61 11.01
C ARG A 5 -1.70 13.35 9.57
N GLY A 6 -1.37 12.21 8.98
CA GLY A 6 -1.69 11.89 7.57
C GLY A 6 -3.17 12.16 7.21
N ALA A 7 -4.11 11.62 7.99
CA ALA A 7 -5.54 11.84 7.76
C ALA A 7 -5.98 13.32 7.89
N ARG A 8 -5.34 14.10 8.78
CA ARG A 8 -5.64 15.53 8.94
C ARG A 8 -5.09 16.35 7.79
N VAL A 9 -3.89 16.00 7.30
CA VAL A 9 -3.29 16.62 6.11
C VAL A 9 -4.16 16.31 4.89
N TRP A 10 -4.56 15.06 4.70
CA TRP A 10 -5.50 14.65 3.65
C TRP A 10 -6.76 15.51 3.65
N GLN A 11 -7.44 15.62 4.79
CA GLN A 11 -8.66 16.40 4.90
C GLN A 11 -8.45 17.87 4.52
N ALA A 12 -7.44 18.52 5.10
CA ALA A 12 -7.16 19.93 4.83
C ALA A 12 -6.82 20.20 3.36
N VAL A 13 -6.03 19.32 2.74
CA VAL A 13 -5.65 19.45 1.32
C VAL A 13 -6.86 19.23 0.41
N ILE A 14 -7.67 18.21 0.66
CA ILE A 14 -8.87 17.96 -0.16
C ILE A 14 -9.86 19.12 -0.04
N GLU A 15 -10.15 19.60 1.16
CA GLU A 15 -11.07 20.73 1.37
C GLU A 15 -10.60 21.99 0.62
N ASP A 16 -9.30 22.31 0.70
CA ASP A 16 -8.72 23.46 0.00
C ASP A 16 -8.80 23.30 -1.54
N LEU A 17 -8.47 22.12 -2.06
CA LEU A 17 -8.56 21.86 -3.50
C LEU A 17 -10.00 21.87 -4.02
N LEU A 18 -10.95 21.33 -3.25
CA LEU A 18 -12.38 21.40 -3.57
C LEU A 18 -12.84 22.86 -3.67
N ALA A 19 -12.46 23.70 -2.72
CA ALA A 19 -12.79 25.13 -2.74
C ALA A 19 -12.15 25.87 -3.93
N LYS A 20 -10.99 25.40 -4.41
CA LYS A 20 -10.27 25.94 -5.57
C LYS A 20 -10.72 25.37 -6.92
N GLY A 21 -11.83 24.63 -6.95
CA GLY A 21 -12.47 24.18 -8.20
C GLY A 21 -12.34 22.69 -8.49
N MET A 22 -11.67 21.91 -7.64
CA MET A 22 -11.66 20.44 -7.78
C MET A 22 -13.09 19.87 -7.66
N ASN A 23 -13.99 20.55 -6.95
CA ASN A 23 -15.42 20.20 -6.87
C ASN A 23 -16.18 20.32 -8.21
N LYS A 24 -15.54 20.80 -9.27
CA LYS A 24 -16.07 20.89 -10.65
C LYS A 24 -15.24 20.10 -11.65
N ALA A 25 -14.25 19.33 -11.18
CA ALA A 25 -13.36 18.58 -12.04
C ALA A 25 -14.14 17.55 -12.87
N LYS A 26 -13.85 17.49 -14.18
CA LYS A 26 -14.37 16.44 -15.07
C LYS A 26 -13.48 15.21 -15.14
N ASN A 27 -12.20 15.38 -14.84
CA ASN A 27 -11.23 14.31 -14.73
C ASN A 27 -10.41 14.53 -13.47
N ALA A 28 -10.16 13.47 -12.71
CA ALA A 28 -9.29 13.51 -11.56
C ALA A 28 -8.49 12.21 -11.44
N LEU A 29 -7.26 12.34 -10.98
CA LEU A 29 -6.38 11.22 -10.70
C LEU A 29 -5.81 11.42 -9.29
N ILE A 30 -5.96 10.41 -8.44
CA ILE A 30 -5.13 10.28 -7.24
C ILE A 30 -3.99 9.31 -7.53
N SER A 31 -2.77 9.74 -7.23
CA SER A 31 -1.59 8.90 -7.37
C SER A 31 -0.62 9.06 -6.20
N GLY A 32 0.27 8.08 -6.08
CA GLY A 32 1.36 8.11 -5.12
C GLY A 32 2.35 6.98 -5.39
N CYS A 33 3.53 7.11 -4.78
CA CYS A 33 4.62 6.12 -4.84
C CYS A 33 4.83 5.49 -3.46
N SER A 34 5.17 4.20 -3.40
CA SER A 34 5.46 3.46 -2.15
C SER A 34 4.29 3.55 -1.16
N ALA A 35 4.50 4.04 0.08
CA ALA A 35 3.43 4.30 1.04
C ALA A 35 2.32 5.22 0.49
N GLY A 36 2.67 6.16 -0.40
CA GLY A 36 1.70 7.00 -1.10
C GLY A 36 0.89 6.22 -2.12
N GLY A 37 1.50 5.27 -2.82
CA GLY A 37 0.81 4.37 -3.75
C GLY A 37 -0.18 3.46 -3.04
N LEU A 38 0.25 2.89 -1.90
CA LEU A 38 -0.65 2.16 -1.02
C LEU A 38 -1.83 3.03 -0.56
N THR A 39 -1.55 4.27 -0.17
CA THR A 39 -2.59 5.24 0.21
C THR A 39 -3.56 5.51 -0.95
N SER A 40 -3.09 5.60 -2.20
CA SER A 40 -3.95 5.73 -3.38
C SER A 40 -4.89 4.54 -3.57
N ILE A 41 -4.46 3.32 -3.24
CA ILE A 41 -5.34 2.13 -3.22
C ILE A 41 -6.39 2.28 -2.12
N LEU A 42 -5.96 2.50 -0.87
CA LEU A 42 -6.83 2.54 0.31
C LEU A 42 -7.87 3.67 0.27
N HIS A 43 -7.58 4.77 -0.42
CA HIS A 43 -8.46 5.92 -0.53
C HIS A 43 -9.15 6.06 -1.89
N CYS A 44 -8.99 5.10 -2.81
CA CYS A 44 -9.42 5.26 -4.20
C CYS A 44 -10.90 5.63 -4.34
N ASP A 45 -11.81 4.79 -3.79
CA ASP A 45 -13.24 5.06 -3.85
C ASP A 45 -13.66 6.26 -3.00
N ARG A 46 -13.01 6.47 -1.85
CA ARG A 46 -13.26 7.66 -1.02
C ARG A 46 -12.90 8.94 -1.75
N PHE A 47 -11.84 8.96 -2.54
CA PHE A 47 -11.44 10.10 -3.35
C PHE A 47 -12.47 10.39 -4.44
N HIS A 48 -12.95 9.35 -5.13
CA HIS A 48 -14.01 9.49 -6.13
C HIS A 48 -15.29 10.09 -5.52
N GLN A 49 -15.70 9.63 -4.34
CA GLN A 49 -16.90 10.14 -3.64
C GLN A 49 -16.84 11.63 -3.27
N LEU A 50 -15.65 12.26 -3.31
CA LEU A 50 -15.49 13.69 -3.02
C LEU A 50 -15.71 14.58 -4.25
N LEU A 51 -15.87 13.98 -5.43
CA LEU A 51 -15.96 14.67 -6.72
C LEU A 51 -17.37 14.55 -7.31
N PRO A 52 -17.72 15.35 -8.35
CA PRO A 52 -19.00 15.22 -9.04
C PRO A 52 -19.26 13.79 -9.51
N ALA A 53 -20.51 13.34 -9.43
CA ALA A 53 -20.89 11.98 -9.82
C ALA A 53 -20.62 11.65 -11.29
N ASP A 54 -20.51 12.66 -12.16
CA ASP A 54 -20.19 12.52 -13.59
C ASP A 54 -18.69 12.73 -13.89
N ALA A 55 -17.84 12.88 -12.87
CA ALA A 55 -16.40 13.02 -13.05
C ALA A 55 -15.76 11.66 -13.40
N ASN A 56 -14.83 11.68 -14.35
CA ASN A 56 -13.98 10.53 -14.66
C ASN A 56 -12.81 10.47 -13.67
N VAL A 57 -12.96 9.67 -12.62
CA VAL A 57 -11.96 9.50 -11.56
C VAL A 57 -11.18 8.21 -11.77
N LYS A 58 -9.86 8.28 -11.63
CA LYS A 58 -8.97 7.13 -11.67
C LYS A 58 -7.99 7.18 -10.50
N CYS A 59 -7.41 6.03 -10.19
CA CYS A 59 -6.36 5.90 -9.18
C CYS A 59 -5.13 5.23 -9.79
N LEU A 60 -3.95 5.67 -9.38
CA LEU A 60 -2.68 5.05 -9.75
C LEU A 60 -1.88 4.74 -8.49
N SER A 61 -1.54 3.48 -8.30
CA SER A 61 -0.58 3.07 -7.29
C SER A 61 0.74 2.69 -7.95
N ASP A 62 1.80 3.44 -7.65
CA ASP A 62 3.16 3.10 -8.02
C ASP A 62 3.91 2.51 -6.82
N ALA A 63 4.49 1.32 -6.96
CA ALA A 63 5.23 0.59 -5.92
C ALA A 63 4.49 0.46 -4.57
N GLY A 64 3.15 0.49 -4.60
CA GLY A 64 2.29 0.48 -3.42
C GLY A 64 1.64 -0.87 -3.11
N PHE A 65 1.93 -1.90 -3.90
CA PHE A 65 1.34 -3.23 -3.73
C PHE A 65 2.22 -4.14 -2.86
N PHE A 66 2.07 -4.02 -1.54
CA PHE A 66 2.76 -4.90 -0.59
C PHE A 66 1.99 -6.19 -0.35
N ILE A 67 2.69 -7.31 -0.21
CA ILE A 67 2.07 -8.62 0.02
C ILE A 67 2.21 -9.10 1.48
N ASN A 68 1.15 -9.71 2.00
CA ASN A 68 1.18 -10.43 3.28
C ASN A 68 1.52 -11.90 3.04
N VAL A 69 2.79 -12.26 3.18
CA VAL A 69 3.31 -13.62 3.03
C VAL A 69 4.34 -13.92 4.12
N LYS A 70 4.64 -15.21 4.30
CA LYS A 70 5.76 -15.62 5.13
C LYS A 70 7.08 -15.28 4.44
N ASP A 71 8.06 -14.85 5.22
CA ASP A 71 9.43 -14.63 4.76
C ASP A 71 10.15 -15.97 4.49
N ILE A 72 11.41 -15.90 4.06
CA ILE A 72 12.24 -17.10 3.83
C ILE A 72 12.54 -17.93 5.09
N THR A 73 12.25 -17.41 6.29
CA THR A 73 12.36 -18.13 7.57
C THR A 73 11.04 -18.76 8.02
N GLY A 74 9.94 -18.47 7.33
CA GLY A 74 8.58 -18.95 7.64
C GLY A 74 7.81 -18.05 8.60
N ALA A 75 8.34 -16.88 8.95
CA ALA A 75 7.74 -15.91 9.86
C ALA A 75 6.88 -14.88 9.11
N ASN A 76 5.82 -14.40 9.77
CA ASN A 76 4.91 -13.38 9.21
C ASN A 76 5.25 -11.98 9.74
N HIS A 77 6.40 -11.43 9.35
CA HIS A 77 6.87 -10.13 9.83
C HIS A 77 6.08 -8.95 9.25
N ALA A 78 5.61 -9.05 8.00
CA ALA A 78 4.87 -7.97 7.36
C ALA A 78 3.57 -7.65 8.11
N GLU A 79 2.81 -8.68 8.52
CA GLU A 79 1.57 -8.47 9.25
C GLU A 79 1.81 -7.81 10.61
N ALA A 80 2.83 -8.27 11.35
CA ALA A 80 3.24 -7.64 12.61
C ALA A 80 3.61 -6.17 12.41
N PHE A 81 4.39 -5.86 11.37
CA PHE A 81 4.77 -4.49 11.03
C PHE A 81 3.55 -3.60 10.75
N PHE A 82 2.59 -4.04 9.94
CA PHE A 82 1.40 -3.23 9.66
C PHE A 82 0.44 -3.13 10.86
N ASN A 83 0.41 -4.12 11.75
CA ASN A 83 -0.29 -4.00 13.04
C ASN A 83 0.34 -2.88 13.89
N ASP A 84 1.67 -2.79 13.94
CA ASP A 84 2.37 -1.72 14.66
C ASP A 84 2.13 -0.35 14.01
N VAL A 85 2.06 -0.27 12.67
CA VAL A 85 1.67 0.95 11.96
C VAL A 85 0.26 1.39 12.37
N VAL A 86 -0.69 0.45 12.44
CA VAL A 86 -2.06 0.75 12.89
C VAL A 86 -2.06 1.32 14.30
N ALA A 87 -1.38 0.66 15.24
CA ALA A 87 -1.33 1.06 16.63
C ALA A 87 -0.66 2.43 16.79
N THR A 88 0.49 2.61 16.16
CA THR A 88 1.30 3.83 16.25
C THR A 88 0.59 5.05 15.65
N HIS A 89 -0.07 4.89 14.51
CA HIS A 89 -0.71 5.99 13.80
C HIS A 89 -2.18 6.20 14.21
N GLY A 90 -2.79 5.25 14.94
CA GLY A 90 -4.23 5.23 15.18
C GLY A 90 -5.03 5.22 13.87
N SER A 91 -4.51 4.52 12.85
CA SER A 91 -4.96 4.63 11.46
C SER A 91 -6.17 3.77 11.13
N ALA A 92 -6.56 2.82 12.00
CA ALA A 92 -7.69 1.91 11.78
C ALA A 92 -8.97 2.61 11.31
N LYS A 93 -9.28 3.79 11.89
CA LYS A 93 -10.45 4.61 11.53
C LYS A 93 -10.43 5.20 10.11
N ASN A 94 -9.29 5.15 9.43
CA ASN A 94 -9.12 5.69 8.07
C ASN A 94 -9.03 4.60 7.01
N LEU A 95 -8.99 3.32 7.40
CA LEU A 95 -8.98 2.19 6.48
C LEU A 95 -10.38 1.90 5.94
N PRO A 96 -10.50 1.19 4.79
CA PRO A 96 -11.78 0.81 4.23
C PRO A 96 -12.62 -0.03 5.21
N SER A 97 -13.83 0.45 5.50
CA SER A 97 -14.75 -0.24 6.41
C SER A 97 -15.19 -1.61 5.87
N SER A 98 -15.18 -1.77 4.54
CA SER A 98 -15.45 -3.02 3.84
C SER A 98 -14.46 -4.14 4.18
N CYS A 99 -13.22 -3.78 4.54
CA CYS A 99 -12.23 -4.73 5.05
C CYS A 99 -12.22 -4.81 6.58
N THR A 100 -12.19 -3.68 7.30
CA THR A 100 -12.06 -3.70 8.77
C THR A 100 -13.28 -4.30 9.49
N SER A 101 -14.41 -4.46 8.80
CA SER A 101 -15.57 -5.20 9.30
C SER A 101 -15.40 -6.72 9.26
N LYS A 102 -14.42 -7.23 8.52
CA LYS A 102 -14.18 -8.66 8.29
C LYS A 102 -12.81 -9.12 8.77
N LEU A 103 -11.82 -8.25 8.73
CA LEU A 103 -10.41 -8.56 8.99
C LEU A 103 -9.80 -7.59 10.02
N PRO A 104 -8.73 -8.00 10.73
CA PRO A 104 -7.97 -7.09 11.58
C PRO A 104 -7.43 -5.90 10.79
N ALA A 105 -7.38 -4.73 11.43
CA ALA A 105 -7.01 -3.48 10.75
C ALA A 105 -5.62 -3.52 10.08
N GLY A 106 -4.62 -4.17 10.68
CA GLY A 106 -3.29 -4.26 10.06
C GLY A 106 -3.31 -5.06 8.76
N VAL A 107 -4.19 -6.06 8.65
CA VAL A 107 -4.36 -6.88 7.44
C VAL A 107 -5.00 -6.06 6.30
N CYS A 108 -5.80 -5.05 6.63
CA CYS A 108 -6.40 -4.13 5.65
C CYS A 108 -5.41 -3.11 5.05
N PHE A 109 -4.16 -3.08 5.52
CA PHE A 109 -3.10 -2.36 4.80
C PHE A 109 -2.56 -3.13 3.59
N PHE A 110 -2.86 -4.43 3.44
CA PHE A 110 -2.38 -5.19 2.29
C PHE A 110 -3.38 -5.12 1.14
N PRO A 111 -2.99 -4.60 -0.03
CA PRO A 111 -3.87 -4.44 -1.18
C PRO A 111 -4.60 -5.71 -1.62
N GLN A 112 -4.01 -6.89 -1.41
CA GLN A 112 -4.65 -8.18 -1.68
C GLN A 112 -6.04 -8.36 -1.04
N ASN A 113 -6.33 -7.65 0.07
CA ASN A 113 -7.60 -7.71 0.78
C ASN A 113 -8.61 -6.63 0.34
N GLU A 114 -8.15 -5.65 -0.43
CA GLU A 114 -8.91 -4.43 -0.76
C GLU A 114 -9.23 -4.32 -2.25
N VAL A 115 -8.27 -4.64 -3.13
CA VAL A 115 -8.37 -4.30 -4.57
C VAL A 115 -9.57 -4.92 -5.27
N GLN A 116 -10.02 -6.10 -4.83
CA GLN A 116 -11.20 -6.77 -5.40
C GLN A 116 -12.52 -6.05 -5.10
N GLN A 117 -12.54 -5.14 -4.12
CA GLN A 117 -13.74 -4.43 -3.69
C GLN A 117 -13.79 -3.00 -4.25
N ILE A 118 -12.68 -2.48 -4.78
CA ILE A 118 -12.57 -1.13 -5.32
C ILE A 118 -13.40 -1.01 -6.60
N GLN A 119 -14.27 0.00 -6.66
CA GLN A 119 -15.15 0.24 -7.82
C GLN A 119 -14.53 1.23 -8.82
N THR A 120 -13.70 2.14 -8.33
CA THR A 120 -13.04 3.16 -9.15
C THR A 120 -11.88 2.55 -9.94
N PRO A 121 -11.71 2.85 -11.25
CA PRO A 121 -10.62 2.30 -12.03
C PRO A 121 -9.25 2.54 -11.39
N LEU A 122 -8.58 1.46 -11.02
CA LEU A 122 -7.27 1.45 -10.37
C LEU A 122 -6.23 0.87 -11.34
N PHE A 123 -5.18 1.64 -11.59
CA PHE A 123 -3.97 1.17 -12.26
C PHE A 123 -2.89 0.85 -11.23
N ILE A 124 -2.32 -0.35 -11.30
CA ILE A 124 -1.26 -0.80 -10.40
C ILE A 124 0.02 -0.92 -11.20
N LEU A 125 1.01 -0.08 -10.88
CA LEU A 125 2.37 -0.19 -11.37
C LEU A 125 3.23 -0.73 -10.22
N ASN A 126 3.71 -1.95 -10.35
CA ASN A 126 4.57 -2.55 -9.31
C ASN A 126 5.66 -3.39 -9.98
N ALA A 127 6.88 -3.33 -9.44
CA ALA A 127 7.92 -4.25 -9.85
C ALA A 127 7.56 -5.68 -9.42
N ALA A 128 7.96 -6.68 -10.21
CA ALA A 128 7.84 -8.08 -9.82
C ALA A 128 8.66 -8.37 -8.54
N TYR A 129 9.83 -7.73 -8.43
CA TYR A 129 10.70 -7.77 -7.26
C TYR A 129 10.91 -6.36 -6.73
N ASP A 130 9.93 -5.84 -6.00
CA ASP A 130 10.08 -4.55 -5.34
C ASP A 130 11.20 -4.61 -4.29
N SER A 131 12.18 -3.71 -4.41
CA SER A 131 13.37 -3.73 -3.55
C SER A 131 13.05 -3.57 -2.06
N TRP A 132 12.02 -2.79 -1.72
CA TRP A 132 11.63 -2.60 -0.32
C TRP A 132 10.98 -3.87 0.22
N GLN A 133 10.06 -4.46 -0.54
CA GLN A 133 9.40 -5.72 -0.21
C GLN A 133 10.41 -6.87 -0.07
N VAL A 134 11.36 -7.00 -0.98
CA VAL A 134 12.41 -8.03 -0.88
C VAL A 134 13.18 -7.87 0.43
N ARG A 135 13.61 -6.64 0.76
CA ARG A 135 14.44 -6.36 1.94
C ARG A 135 13.71 -6.48 3.29
N HIS A 136 12.41 -6.16 3.34
CA HIS A 136 11.69 -6.00 4.60
C HIS A 136 10.55 -7.00 4.82
N ILE A 137 10.08 -7.65 3.76
CA ILE A 137 8.99 -8.64 3.83
C ILE A 137 9.54 -10.04 3.57
N LEU A 138 10.26 -10.23 2.46
CA LEU A 138 10.65 -11.57 1.99
C LEU A 138 11.95 -12.06 2.62
N VAL A 139 12.94 -11.18 2.73
CA VAL A 139 14.32 -11.49 3.15
C VAL A 139 14.76 -10.49 4.22
N PRO A 140 14.23 -10.58 5.45
CA PRO A 140 14.54 -9.63 6.50
C PRO A 140 16.02 -9.67 6.92
N GLU A 141 16.46 -8.61 7.61
CA GLU A 141 17.80 -8.60 8.20
C GLU A 141 17.97 -9.72 9.23
N GLY A 142 19.15 -10.36 9.23
CA GLY A 142 19.43 -11.50 10.10
C GLY A 142 19.06 -12.86 9.50
N SER A 143 18.47 -12.91 8.30
CA SER A 143 18.40 -14.14 7.50
C SER A 143 19.79 -14.66 7.10
N ASP A 144 19.83 -15.89 6.56
CA ASP A 144 21.05 -16.58 6.12
C ASP A 144 21.97 -15.66 5.28
N PRO A 145 23.28 -15.57 5.60
CA PRO A 145 24.26 -14.77 4.86
C PRO A 145 24.25 -14.95 3.34
N GLU A 146 23.88 -16.13 2.83
CA GLU A 146 23.77 -16.41 1.39
C GLU A 146 22.75 -15.51 0.67
N TRP A 147 21.81 -14.93 1.40
CA TRP A 147 20.78 -14.04 0.85
C TRP A 147 21.19 -12.58 0.76
N ARG A 148 22.31 -12.17 1.36
CA ARG A 148 22.69 -10.75 1.47
C ARG A 148 22.80 -10.07 0.11
N GLY A 149 23.49 -10.70 -0.85
CA GLY A 149 23.63 -10.16 -2.21
C GLY A 149 22.27 -10.00 -2.90
N CYS A 150 21.47 -11.07 -2.90
CA CYS A 150 20.13 -11.11 -3.49
C CYS A 150 19.17 -10.07 -2.87
N ARG A 151 19.22 -9.90 -1.56
CA ARG A 151 18.41 -8.93 -0.80
C ARG A 151 18.75 -7.48 -1.18
N ASP A 152 20.04 -7.19 -1.32
CA ASP A 152 20.51 -5.84 -1.59
C ASP A 152 20.40 -5.50 -3.09
N ASP A 153 20.54 -6.50 -3.97
CA ASP A 153 20.45 -6.39 -5.41
C ASP A 153 19.85 -7.66 -6.02
N ILE A 154 18.66 -7.55 -6.58
CA ILE A 154 17.92 -8.68 -7.16
C ILE A 154 18.69 -9.35 -8.31
N THR A 155 19.59 -8.62 -8.99
CA THR A 155 20.40 -9.17 -10.07
C THR A 155 21.48 -10.14 -9.58
N GLN A 156 21.74 -10.16 -8.26
CA GLN A 156 22.67 -11.07 -7.61
C GLN A 156 21.99 -12.33 -7.05
N CYS A 157 20.68 -12.47 -7.20
CA CYS A 157 19.97 -13.67 -6.82
C CYS A 157 20.33 -14.84 -7.73
N SER A 158 20.63 -15.99 -7.14
CA SER A 158 20.62 -17.26 -7.86
C SER A 158 19.21 -17.63 -8.34
N THR A 159 19.12 -18.55 -9.30
CA THR A 159 17.83 -19.07 -9.79
C THR A 159 16.96 -19.59 -8.65
N LYS A 160 17.54 -20.36 -7.72
CA LYS A 160 16.83 -20.91 -6.57
C LYS A 160 16.28 -19.82 -5.64
N GLN A 161 17.02 -18.73 -5.46
CA GLN A 161 16.56 -17.59 -4.66
C GLN A 161 15.39 -16.88 -5.36
N LEU A 162 15.47 -16.68 -6.69
CA LEU A 162 14.36 -16.10 -7.45
C LEU A 162 13.10 -16.98 -7.40
N GLU A 163 13.23 -18.29 -7.58
CA GLU A 163 12.12 -19.26 -7.45
C GLU A 163 11.48 -19.18 -6.06
N THR A 164 12.30 -19.12 -5.01
CA THR A 164 11.83 -18.95 -3.63
C THR A 164 11.07 -17.62 -3.45
N LEU A 165 11.55 -16.50 -4.03
CA LEU A 165 10.86 -15.21 -3.97
C LEU A 165 9.56 -15.20 -4.79
N GLN A 166 9.49 -15.97 -5.87
CA GLN A 166 8.29 -16.14 -6.70
C GLN A 166 7.25 -17.05 -6.05
N GLY A 167 7.65 -17.88 -5.09
CA GLY A 167 6.80 -18.90 -4.49
C GLY A 167 6.53 -20.08 -5.43
N THR A 168 7.49 -20.39 -6.31
CA THR A 168 7.42 -21.47 -7.32
C THR A 168 8.46 -22.55 -7.08
#